data_AF-A0A9W8S6W3-F1
#
_entry.id   AF-A0A9W8S6W3-F1
#
_cell.length_a   1.000
_cell.length_b   1.000
_cell.length_c   1.000
_cell.angle_alpha   90.00
_cell.angle_beta   90.00
_cell.angle_gamma   90.00
#
_symmetry.space_group_name_H-M   'P 1'
#
loop_
_entity.id
_entity.type
_entity.pdbx_description
1 polymer ?
#
loop_
_entity_poly.entity_id
_entity_poly.type
_entity_poly.pdbx_seq_one_letter_code
_entity_poly.pdbx_strand_id
1 'polypeptide(L)'
;METTEQNGHITSVDEKTSYDDNQLATLPTKSASKPPPLLCLGAPRTGSASLMKALQILGYPNVHHGWDASESEDLQWQWPIFDRACDATYPNLPNYRGKPFSRAEWDEVFGEYDAVSDIGAFFAESLIPAYPDAKVILVERDMEKWYNSILEMVQPPTNPSRRAFAIKISDLSGYVSAAPCFKMHQGWTRSPSPNDVVEHLRTAYIRHNRYIRETVPNDQLLDFKLSDGWEPLCRFLSKEVPDVPFPHVNDSAEYQARNKQLGAKMIKAALWNVLFPCFRRRDRTAWAG
;
A
#
# COMPACT_ATOMS: atom_id res chain seq x y z
N MET A 1 22.25 -56.80 71.45
CA MET A 1 23.70 -57.02 71.35
C MET A 1 24.21 -55.90 70.46
N GLU A 2 24.41 -54.72 71.04
CA GLU A 2 25.67 -54.25 71.64
C GLU A 2 26.72 -53.86 70.59
N THR A 3 27.10 -52.58 70.71
CA THR A 3 28.42 -51.96 70.42
C THR A 3 28.88 -51.98 68.95
N THR A 4 29.61 -51.00 68.40
CA THR A 4 30.61 -50.11 69.00
C THR A 4 30.87 -48.91 68.06
N GLU A 5 31.23 -47.79 68.66
CA GLU A 5 31.85 -46.60 68.07
C GLU A 5 33.20 -46.90 67.38
N GLN A 6 33.58 -46.12 66.36
CA GLN A 6 34.67 -45.11 66.44
C GLN A 6 35.26 -44.70 65.07
N ASN A 7 35.34 -43.37 64.93
CA ASN A 7 36.45 -42.55 64.42
C ASN A 7 37.03 -42.75 63.01
N GLY A 8 37.08 -41.64 62.26
CA GLY A 8 38.34 -41.21 61.69
C GLY A 8 38.30 -40.57 60.29
N HIS A 9 38.61 -39.28 60.29
CA HIS A 9 39.36 -38.54 59.28
C HIS A 9 38.65 -37.89 58.08
N ILE A 10 38.84 -36.57 58.07
CA ILE A 10 38.56 -35.56 57.07
C ILE A 10 39.47 -35.77 55.85
N THR A 11 38.92 -35.65 54.64
CA THR A 11 39.50 -34.85 53.54
C THR A 11 38.45 -34.61 52.45
N SER A 12 38.40 -33.37 52.00
CA SER A 12 37.83 -32.81 50.75
C SER A 12 37.85 -33.79 49.56
N VAL A 13 37.00 -33.71 48.53
CA VAL A 13 36.66 -32.53 47.71
C VAL A 13 35.35 -32.84 46.95
N ASP A 14 34.60 -31.78 46.71
CA ASP A 14 33.51 -31.49 45.77
C ASP A 14 33.09 -32.53 44.70
N GLU A 15 31.78 -32.80 44.64
CA GLU A 15 30.91 -32.46 43.49
C GLU A 15 29.44 -32.69 43.87
N LYS A 16 28.72 -31.61 44.22
CA LYS A 16 27.26 -31.60 44.33
C LYS A 16 26.67 -31.13 43.00
N THR A 17 26.07 -32.06 42.27
CA THR A 17 24.98 -31.76 41.34
C THR A 17 23.80 -31.19 42.11
N SER A 18 23.57 -29.87 42.01
CA SER A 18 22.26 -29.28 42.27
C SER A 18 21.71 -28.71 40.98
N TYR A 19 20.57 -29.24 40.57
CA TYR A 19 19.73 -28.68 39.52
C TYR A 19 19.37 -27.23 39.89
N ASP A 20 19.80 -26.28 39.06
CA ASP A 20 19.47 -24.87 39.20
C ASP A 20 18.24 -24.59 38.34
N ASP A 21 17.12 -24.38 39.02
CA ASP A 21 15.77 -24.19 38.50
C ASP A 21 15.60 -22.73 38.08
N ASN A 22 16.40 -22.26 37.09
CA ASN A 22 16.27 -20.87 36.63
C ASN A 22 16.81 -20.59 35.21
N GLN A 23 16.45 -21.43 34.23
CA GLN A 23 16.56 -21.06 32.81
C GLN A 23 15.32 -21.46 32.02
N LEU A 24 14.18 -20.86 32.38
CA LEU A 24 13.13 -20.63 31.40
C LEU A 24 13.63 -19.53 30.46
N ALA A 25 14.34 -19.97 29.42
CA ALA A 25 14.62 -19.15 28.26
C ALA A 25 13.28 -18.53 27.81
N THR A 26 13.17 -17.22 27.95
CA THR A 26 12.07 -16.44 27.39
C THR A 26 12.10 -16.65 25.89
N LEU A 27 11.27 -17.57 25.42
CA LEU A 27 10.91 -17.66 24.01
C LEU A 27 10.56 -16.24 23.57
N PRO A 28 11.09 -15.76 22.42
CA PRO A 28 10.81 -14.42 21.96
C PRO A 28 9.29 -14.26 21.91
N THR A 29 8.77 -13.40 22.80
CA THR A 29 7.38 -12.99 22.78
C THR A 29 7.10 -12.53 21.36
N LYS A 30 6.20 -13.25 20.68
CA LYS A 30 5.67 -12.91 19.36
C LYS A 30 5.49 -11.39 19.33
N SER A 31 6.35 -10.70 18.59
CA SER A 31 6.30 -9.25 18.43
C SER A 31 4.83 -8.88 18.24
N ALA A 32 4.27 -8.04 19.12
CA ALA A 32 2.90 -7.58 18.96
C ALA A 32 2.82 -7.02 17.54
N SER A 33 1.97 -7.61 16.69
CA SER A 33 1.88 -7.18 15.30
C SER A 33 1.60 -5.69 15.30
N LYS A 34 2.39 -4.91 14.55
CA LYS A 34 2.18 -3.47 14.42
C LYS A 34 0.70 -3.19 14.13
N PRO A 35 0.13 -2.10 14.68
CA PRO A 35 -1.23 -1.71 14.34
C PRO A 35 -1.35 -1.57 12.82
N PRO A 36 -2.49 -1.96 12.22
CA PRO A 36 -2.65 -1.87 10.78
C PRO A 36 -2.61 -0.40 10.32
N PRO A 37 -2.21 -0.15 9.07
CA PRO A 37 -2.30 1.19 8.49
C PRO A 37 -3.76 1.65 8.46
N LEU A 38 -3.97 2.96 8.58
CA LEU A 38 -5.25 3.57 8.25
C LEU A 38 -5.52 3.42 6.75
N LEU A 39 -6.64 2.79 6.39
CA LEU A 39 -6.97 2.52 4.99
C LEU A 39 -7.80 3.67 4.40
N CYS A 40 -7.17 4.56 3.65
CA CYS A 40 -7.86 5.66 2.96
C CYS A 40 -8.27 5.22 1.55
N LEU A 41 -9.40 4.51 1.47
CA LEU A 41 -9.85 3.78 0.29
C LEU A 41 -10.81 4.56 -0.62
N GLY A 42 -10.84 5.89 -0.53
CA GLY A 42 -11.47 6.71 -1.57
C GLY A 42 -10.81 6.46 -2.93
N ALA A 43 -11.61 6.32 -3.99
CA ALA A 43 -11.07 6.07 -5.33
C ALA A 43 -10.05 7.17 -5.73
N PRO A 44 -9.08 6.88 -6.61
CA PRO A 44 -8.16 7.90 -7.09
C PRO A 44 -8.93 9.11 -7.63
N ARG A 45 -8.36 10.31 -7.47
CA ARG A 45 -8.97 11.60 -7.87
C ARG A 45 -10.18 12.05 -7.04
N THR A 46 -10.40 11.47 -5.86
CA THR A 46 -11.35 12.00 -4.84
C THR A 46 -10.69 12.90 -3.79
N GLY A 47 -9.37 13.11 -3.89
CA GLY A 47 -8.60 14.02 -3.03
C GLY A 47 -7.74 13.31 -1.97
N SER A 48 -7.27 12.11 -2.29
CA SER A 48 -6.30 11.31 -1.52
C SER A 48 -5.08 12.12 -1.06
N ALA A 49 -4.44 12.90 -1.94
CA ALA A 49 -3.26 13.70 -1.59
C ALA A 49 -3.53 14.74 -0.49
N SER A 50 -4.69 15.42 -0.55
CA SER A 50 -5.13 16.34 0.51
C SER A 50 -5.36 15.61 1.82
N LEU A 51 -6.02 14.44 1.78
CA LEU A 51 -6.22 13.61 2.97
C LEU A 51 -4.89 13.14 3.56
N MET A 52 -3.93 12.70 2.75
CA MET A 52 -2.59 12.31 3.22
C MET A 52 -1.88 13.47 3.91
N LYS A 53 -1.96 14.68 3.33
CA LYS A 53 -1.40 15.87 3.96
C LYS A 53 -2.09 16.20 5.29
N ALA A 54 -3.41 15.99 5.36
CA ALA A 54 -4.18 16.21 6.59
C ALA A 54 -3.74 15.22 7.68
N LEU A 55 -3.55 13.94 7.34
CA LEU A 55 -3.08 12.93 8.29
C LEU A 55 -1.67 13.23 8.81
N GLN A 56 -0.77 13.72 7.95
CA GLN A 56 0.56 14.16 8.39
C GLN A 56 0.47 15.28 9.44
N ILE A 57 -0.45 16.24 9.26
CA ILE A 57 -0.70 17.31 10.25
C ILE A 57 -1.23 16.73 11.57
N LEU A 58 -2.03 15.66 11.53
CA LEU A 58 -2.57 14.96 12.71
C LEU A 58 -1.58 13.98 13.38
N GLY A 59 -0.33 13.98 12.91
CA GLY A 59 0.76 13.19 13.50
C GLY A 59 0.88 11.76 12.96
N TYR A 60 0.46 11.51 11.72
CA TYR A 60 0.75 10.28 10.97
C TYR A 60 1.86 10.58 9.94
N PRO A 61 3.15 10.55 10.33
CA PRO A 61 4.25 11.03 9.50
C PRO A 61 4.49 10.18 8.25
N ASN A 62 4.28 8.87 8.30
CA ASN A 62 4.59 7.95 7.21
C ASN A 62 3.34 7.57 6.43
N VAL A 63 3.02 8.32 5.38
CA VAL A 63 1.84 8.08 4.54
C VAL A 63 2.22 7.55 3.16
N HIS A 64 1.45 6.62 2.63
CA HIS A 64 1.62 6.11 1.27
C HIS A 64 0.67 6.80 0.30
N HIS A 65 1.22 7.23 -0.84
CA HIS A 65 0.46 7.78 -1.96
C HIS A 65 1.10 7.35 -3.29
N GLY A 66 0.28 7.12 -4.34
CA GLY A 66 0.75 6.57 -5.61
C GLY A 66 1.72 7.45 -6.38
N TRP A 67 1.66 8.77 -6.16
CA TRP A 67 2.65 9.71 -6.72
C TRP A 67 4.08 9.41 -6.26
N ASP A 68 4.29 9.19 -4.96
CA ASP A 68 5.63 8.94 -4.43
C ASP A 68 6.18 7.61 -4.96
N ALA A 69 5.33 6.57 -4.98
CA ALA A 69 5.64 5.27 -5.57
C ALA A 69 5.98 5.37 -7.07
N SER A 70 5.36 6.31 -7.79
CA SER A 70 5.58 6.51 -9.23
C SER A 70 6.85 7.30 -9.54
N GLU A 71 7.15 8.34 -8.77
CA GLU A 71 8.23 9.30 -9.08
C GLU A 71 9.59 8.93 -8.46
N SER A 72 9.55 8.27 -7.30
CA SER A 72 10.75 7.88 -6.57
C SER A 72 11.39 6.63 -7.17
N GLU A 73 12.68 6.72 -7.50
CA GLU A 73 13.46 5.55 -7.91
C GLU A 73 13.58 4.52 -6.78
N ASP A 74 13.66 4.99 -5.54
CA ASP A 74 13.83 4.15 -4.36
C ASP A 74 12.53 3.46 -3.93
N LEU A 75 11.39 3.80 -4.54
CA LEU A 75 10.10 3.13 -4.28
C LEU A 75 9.67 2.23 -5.45
N GLN A 76 10.48 2.09 -6.50
CA GLN A 76 10.10 1.24 -7.65
C GLN A 76 9.97 -0.25 -7.28
N TRP A 77 10.56 -0.68 -6.17
CA TRP A 77 10.43 -2.05 -5.63
C TRP A 77 8.99 -2.42 -5.23
N GLN A 78 8.11 -1.44 -5.04
CA GLN A 78 6.71 -1.68 -4.66
C GLN A 78 5.87 -2.23 -5.84
N TRP A 79 6.22 -1.87 -7.08
CA TRP A 79 5.43 -2.21 -8.27
C TRP A 79 5.33 -3.71 -8.56
N PRO A 80 6.40 -4.53 -8.43
CA PRO A 80 6.27 -5.98 -8.48
C PRO A 80 5.29 -6.55 -7.45
N ILE A 81 5.24 -5.99 -6.24
CA ILE A 81 4.29 -6.43 -5.19
C ILE A 81 2.87 -6.09 -5.63
N PHE A 82 2.64 -4.89 -6.14
CA PHE A 82 1.34 -4.50 -6.68
C PHE A 82 0.90 -5.31 -7.90
N ASP A 83 1.85 -5.76 -8.73
CA ASP A 83 1.55 -6.66 -9.86
C ASP A 83 1.02 -8.02 -9.37
N ARG A 84 1.68 -8.61 -8.36
CA ARG A 84 1.20 -9.83 -7.69
C ARG A 84 -0.16 -9.60 -7.04
N ALA A 85 -0.37 -8.46 -6.38
CA ALA A 85 -1.64 -8.13 -5.74
C ALA A 85 -2.78 -8.02 -6.76
N CYS A 86 -2.53 -7.50 -7.96
CA CYS A 86 -3.51 -7.52 -9.05
C CYS A 86 -3.93 -8.95 -9.41
N ASP A 87 -2.98 -9.87 -9.53
CA ASP A 87 -3.24 -11.29 -9.83
C ASP A 87 -3.97 -12.02 -8.71
N ALA A 88 -3.78 -11.59 -7.47
CA ALA A 88 -4.51 -12.15 -6.34
C ALA A 88 -5.92 -11.57 -6.18
N THR A 89 -6.16 -10.34 -6.67
CA THR A 89 -7.39 -9.58 -6.37
C THR A 89 -8.45 -9.67 -7.47
N TYR A 90 -8.07 -9.65 -8.74
CA TYR A 90 -9.03 -9.40 -9.83
C TYR A 90 -9.31 -10.64 -10.70
N PRO A 91 -10.52 -11.24 -10.61
CA PRO A 91 -10.87 -12.44 -11.36
C PRO A 91 -10.92 -12.27 -12.88
N ASN A 92 -11.05 -11.03 -13.38
CA ASN A 92 -11.09 -10.73 -14.81
C ASN A 92 -9.69 -10.67 -15.46
N LEU A 93 -8.62 -10.82 -14.67
CA LEU A 93 -7.26 -10.85 -15.20
C LEU A 93 -6.82 -12.28 -15.52
N PRO A 94 -6.06 -12.50 -16.61
CA PRO A 94 -5.65 -13.83 -17.06
C PRO A 94 -4.78 -14.58 -16.05
N ASN A 95 -4.09 -13.84 -15.19
CA ASN A 95 -3.18 -14.37 -14.19
C ASN A 95 -3.84 -14.59 -12.83
N TYR A 96 -5.16 -14.41 -12.72
CA TYR A 96 -5.88 -14.72 -11.48
C TYR A 96 -5.81 -16.21 -11.12
N ARG A 97 -5.57 -16.49 -9.84
CA ARG A 97 -5.44 -17.86 -9.32
C ARG A 97 -6.37 -18.18 -8.15
N GLY A 98 -7.22 -17.24 -7.72
CA GLY A 98 -8.15 -17.47 -6.63
C GLY A 98 -7.52 -17.53 -5.23
N LYS A 99 -6.23 -17.21 -5.11
CA LYS A 99 -5.53 -17.10 -3.82
C LYS A 99 -5.55 -15.64 -3.38
N PRO A 100 -6.20 -15.28 -2.25
CA PRO A 100 -6.18 -13.92 -1.73
C PRO A 100 -4.78 -13.46 -1.36
N PHE A 101 -4.49 -12.16 -1.53
CA PHE A 101 -3.27 -11.54 -1.04
C PHE A 101 -3.37 -11.35 0.47
N SER A 102 -2.46 -11.97 1.21
CA SER A 102 -2.51 -12.05 2.67
C SER A 102 -2.04 -10.76 3.34
N ARG A 103 -2.34 -10.61 4.65
CA ARG A 103 -1.82 -9.50 5.46
C ARG A 103 -0.30 -9.41 5.41
N ALA A 104 0.41 -10.54 5.52
CA ALA A 104 1.86 -10.56 5.47
C ALA A 104 2.42 -10.07 4.12
N GLU A 105 1.75 -10.41 3.01
CA GLU A 105 2.14 -9.93 1.68
C GLU A 105 1.82 -8.43 1.51
N TRP A 106 0.72 -7.94 2.10
CA TRP A 106 0.45 -6.50 2.15
C TRP A 106 1.45 -5.75 3.04
N ASP A 107 1.87 -6.35 4.15
CA ASP A 107 2.86 -5.77 5.07
C ASP A 107 4.23 -5.58 4.39
N GLU A 108 4.56 -6.38 3.35
CA GLU A 108 5.78 -6.17 2.53
C GLU A 108 5.84 -4.74 1.93
N VAL A 109 4.69 -4.15 1.60
CA VAL A 109 4.61 -2.82 0.98
C VAL A 109 4.00 -1.76 1.90
N PHE A 110 3.02 -2.12 2.72
CA PHE A 110 2.24 -1.19 3.53
C PHE A 110 2.50 -1.28 5.03
N GLY A 111 3.23 -2.29 5.50
CA GLY A 111 3.37 -2.59 6.93
C GLY A 111 4.11 -1.53 7.75
N GLU A 112 4.88 -0.65 7.10
CA GLU A 112 5.59 0.45 7.75
C GLU A 112 4.84 1.78 7.68
N TYR A 113 3.77 1.87 6.89
CA TYR A 113 3.02 3.11 6.72
C TYR A 113 1.94 3.26 7.80
N ASP A 114 1.76 4.49 8.26
CA ASP A 114 0.68 4.86 9.18
C ASP A 114 -0.67 4.92 8.46
N ALA A 115 -0.66 5.30 7.18
CA ALA A 115 -1.85 5.39 6.35
C ALA A 115 -1.53 5.11 4.88
N VAL A 116 -2.48 4.52 4.17
CA VAL A 116 -2.35 4.16 2.75
C VAL A 116 -3.51 4.73 1.95
N SER A 117 -3.22 5.26 0.77
CA SER A 117 -4.23 5.88 -0.10
C SER A 117 -3.95 5.63 -1.58
N ASP A 118 -4.83 6.13 -2.44
CA ASP A 118 -4.64 6.17 -3.90
C ASP A 118 -4.50 4.75 -4.49
N ILE A 119 -3.27 4.20 -4.61
CA ILE A 119 -3.04 2.81 -5.03
C ILE A 119 -3.81 1.83 -4.13
N GLY A 120 -3.84 2.05 -2.82
CA GLY A 120 -4.58 1.19 -1.88
C GLY A 120 -6.07 1.07 -2.22
N ALA A 121 -6.69 2.11 -2.77
CA ALA A 121 -8.11 2.09 -3.11
C ALA A 121 -8.44 1.05 -4.20
N PHE A 122 -7.53 0.79 -5.14
CA PHE A 122 -7.74 -0.27 -6.13
C PHE A 122 -7.94 -1.64 -5.46
N PHE A 123 -7.30 -1.85 -4.31
CA PHE A 123 -7.27 -3.13 -3.62
C PHE A 123 -8.20 -3.22 -2.42
N ALA A 124 -9.25 -2.39 -2.32
CA ALA A 124 -10.19 -2.43 -1.19
C ALA A 124 -10.76 -3.84 -0.94
N GLU A 125 -11.11 -4.57 -2.01
CA GLU A 125 -11.63 -5.97 -1.93
C GLU A 125 -10.59 -6.97 -1.37
N SER A 126 -9.30 -6.63 -1.35
CA SER A 126 -8.23 -7.45 -0.77
C SER A 126 -7.72 -6.91 0.58
N LEU A 127 -7.62 -5.59 0.74
CA LEU A 127 -7.10 -4.95 1.94
C LEU A 127 -8.07 -5.05 3.13
N ILE A 128 -9.38 -4.84 2.91
CA ILE A 128 -10.36 -4.87 4.01
C ILE A 128 -10.38 -6.25 4.70
N PRO A 129 -10.45 -7.38 3.98
CA PRO A 129 -10.34 -8.70 4.61
C PRO A 129 -8.96 -8.99 5.24
N ALA A 130 -7.88 -8.42 4.69
CA ALA A 130 -6.52 -8.64 5.19
C ALA A 130 -6.23 -7.86 6.49
N TYR A 131 -6.90 -6.73 6.71
CA TYR A 131 -6.78 -5.88 7.89
C TYR A 131 -8.16 -5.65 8.54
N PRO A 132 -8.77 -6.68 9.16
CA PRO A 132 -10.13 -6.60 9.71
C PRO A 132 -10.25 -5.67 10.93
N ASP A 133 -9.13 -5.24 11.49
CA ASP A 133 -9.00 -4.32 12.62
C ASP A 133 -8.60 -2.89 12.20
N ALA A 134 -8.45 -2.62 10.89
CA ALA A 134 -8.11 -1.29 10.40
C ALA A 134 -9.31 -0.35 10.37
N LYS A 135 -9.08 0.91 10.76
CA LYS A 135 -10.00 2.00 10.42
C LYS A 135 -9.93 2.28 8.91
N VAL A 136 -11.06 2.63 8.33
CA VAL A 136 -11.21 2.94 6.90
C VAL A 136 -11.79 4.33 6.73
N ILE A 137 -11.19 5.13 5.83
CA ILE A 137 -11.72 6.42 5.39
C ILE A 137 -12.11 6.32 3.92
N LEU A 138 -13.39 6.50 3.63
CA LEU A 138 -13.93 6.57 2.29
C LEU A 138 -14.18 8.03 1.91
N VAL A 139 -13.37 8.56 0.99
CA VAL A 139 -13.61 9.89 0.43
C VAL A 139 -14.42 9.77 -0.85
N GLU A 140 -15.61 10.37 -0.86
CA GLU A 140 -16.48 10.41 -2.03
C GLU A 140 -16.53 11.82 -2.65
N ARG A 141 -16.42 11.87 -3.98
CA ARG A 141 -16.58 13.06 -4.80
C ARG A 141 -17.82 12.92 -5.68
N ASP A 142 -18.40 14.04 -6.08
CA ASP A 142 -19.41 14.08 -7.15
C ASP A 142 -18.94 13.28 -8.37
N MET A 143 -19.84 12.45 -8.90
CA MET A 143 -19.52 11.42 -9.89
C MET A 143 -19.00 12.02 -11.20
N GLU A 144 -19.62 13.07 -11.70
CA GLU A 144 -19.24 13.68 -12.98
C GLU A 144 -17.93 14.44 -12.86
N LYS A 145 -17.73 15.16 -11.75
CA LYS A 145 -16.43 15.79 -11.44
C LYS A 145 -15.32 14.76 -11.27
N TRP A 146 -15.60 13.63 -10.61
CA TRP A 146 -14.65 12.53 -10.48
C TRP A 146 -14.33 11.91 -11.84
N TYR A 147 -15.36 11.57 -12.63
CA TYR A 147 -15.20 10.92 -13.92
C TYR A 147 -14.31 11.74 -14.87
N ASN A 148 -14.58 13.05 -14.99
CA ASN A 148 -13.77 13.92 -15.83
C ASN A 148 -12.31 13.99 -15.35
N SER A 149 -12.07 13.91 -14.03
CA SER A 149 -10.71 13.93 -13.49
C SER A 149 -9.97 12.60 -13.67
N ILE A 150 -10.63 11.46 -13.54
CA ILE A 150 -10.00 10.14 -13.71
C ILE A 150 -9.73 9.82 -15.18
N LEU A 151 -10.54 10.35 -16.12
CA LEU A 151 -10.32 10.15 -17.56
C LEU A 151 -8.92 10.54 -18.02
N GLU A 152 -8.38 11.65 -17.52
CA GLU A 152 -7.03 12.11 -17.86
C GLU A 152 -5.93 11.07 -17.55
N MET A 153 -6.17 10.23 -16.54
CA MET A 153 -5.26 9.17 -16.10
C MET A 153 -5.46 7.88 -16.92
N VAL A 154 -6.70 7.45 -17.11
CA VAL A 154 -7.01 6.09 -17.59
C VAL A 154 -7.35 6.00 -19.08
N GLN A 155 -7.67 7.12 -19.73
CA GLN A 155 -7.97 7.14 -21.17
C GLN A 155 -6.73 6.93 -22.06
N PRO A 156 -5.56 7.56 -21.81
CA PRO A 156 -4.39 7.36 -22.66
C PRO A 156 -3.96 5.88 -22.86
N PRO A 157 -3.94 5.02 -21.83
CA PRO A 157 -3.54 3.62 -21.99
C PRO A 157 -4.60 2.72 -22.62
N THR A 158 -5.83 3.19 -22.91
CA THR A 158 -6.78 2.37 -23.69
C THR A 158 -6.35 2.25 -25.15
N ASN A 159 -5.55 3.19 -25.66
CA ASN A 159 -4.95 3.08 -26.99
C ASN A 159 -3.78 2.07 -27.00
N PRO A 160 -3.83 0.99 -27.80
CA PRO A 160 -2.82 -0.05 -27.79
C PRO A 160 -1.39 0.43 -28.08
N SER A 161 -1.23 1.36 -29.01
CA SER A 161 0.09 1.90 -29.39
C SER A 161 0.70 2.75 -28.27
N ARG A 162 -0.11 3.61 -27.63
CA ARG A 162 0.34 4.40 -26.47
C ARG A 162 0.69 3.52 -25.29
N ARG A 163 -0.13 2.49 -25.04
CA ARG A 163 0.10 1.49 -23.99
C ARG A 163 1.41 0.74 -24.20
N ALA A 164 1.63 0.20 -25.41
CA ALA A 164 2.87 -0.50 -25.76
C ALA A 164 4.10 0.41 -25.64
N PHE A 165 3.99 1.67 -26.05
CA PHE A 165 5.05 2.66 -25.89
C PHE A 165 5.37 2.92 -24.41
N ALA A 166 4.34 3.10 -23.56
CA ALA A 166 4.54 3.32 -22.13
C ALA A 166 5.22 2.13 -21.44
N ILE A 167 4.83 0.89 -21.75
CA ILE A 167 5.50 -0.33 -21.25
C ILE A 167 6.96 -0.34 -21.70
N LYS A 168 7.23 -0.05 -22.97
CA LYS A 168 8.61 -0.04 -23.48
C LYS A 168 9.49 0.99 -22.79
N ILE A 169 8.97 2.20 -22.55
CA ILE A 169 9.70 3.25 -21.83
C ILE A 169 9.90 2.87 -20.36
N SER A 170 8.90 2.26 -19.73
CA SER A 170 8.97 1.73 -18.37
C SER A 170 10.12 0.73 -18.22
N ASP A 171 10.17 -0.29 -19.08
CA ASP A 171 11.24 -1.31 -19.10
C ASP A 171 12.64 -0.72 -19.31
N LEU A 172 12.76 0.27 -20.20
CA LEU A 172 14.05 0.89 -20.53
C LEU A 172 14.52 1.88 -19.45
N SER A 173 13.60 2.52 -18.74
CA SER A 173 13.92 3.55 -17.74
C SER A 173 14.19 3.01 -16.35
N GLY A 174 13.72 1.80 -16.03
CA GLY A 174 13.74 1.25 -14.67
C GLY A 174 12.57 1.72 -13.79
N TYR A 175 11.66 2.52 -14.36
CA TYR A 175 10.40 2.89 -13.73
C TYR A 175 9.34 1.87 -14.12
N VAL A 176 9.07 0.90 -13.26
CA VAL A 176 8.31 -0.32 -13.59
C VAL A 176 6.80 -0.21 -13.33
N SER A 177 6.27 1.00 -13.20
CA SER A 177 4.87 1.25 -12.83
C SER A 177 3.85 1.01 -13.95
N ALA A 178 4.25 1.09 -15.22
CA ALA A 178 3.29 1.17 -16.33
C ALA A 178 2.40 -0.09 -16.44
N ALA A 179 3.00 -1.28 -16.48
CA ALA A 179 2.25 -2.53 -16.61
C ALA A 179 1.33 -2.80 -15.40
N PRO A 180 1.79 -2.69 -14.15
CA PRO A 180 0.93 -2.83 -12.97
C PRO A 180 -0.21 -1.80 -12.94
N CYS A 181 0.04 -0.53 -13.27
CA CYS A 181 -1.02 0.49 -13.33
C CYS A 181 -2.12 0.11 -14.34
N PHE A 182 -1.76 -0.35 -15.55
CA PHE A 182 -2.76 -0.73 -16.55
C PHE A 182 -3.58 -1.94 -16.10
N LYS A 183 -2.92 -2.88 -15.41
CA LYS A 183 -3.53 -4.05 -14.82
C LYS A 183 -4.47 -3.70 -13.66
N MET A 184 -4.10 -2.76 -12.78
CA MET A 184 -4.96 -2.19 -11.74
C MET A 184 -6.21 -1.57 -12.36
N HIS A 185 -6.05 -0.74 -13.39
CA HIS A 185 -7.17 -0.09 -14.05
C HIS A 185 -8.14 -1.12 -14.64
N GLN A 186 -7.64 -2.08 -15.44
CA GLN A 186 -8.47 -3.14 -16.02
C GLN A 186 -9.14 -4.02 -14.96
N GLY A 187 -8.39 -4.42 -13.94
CA GLY A 187 -8.86 -5.27 -12.86
C GLY A 187 -9.96 -4.59 -12.04
N TRP A 188 -9.69 -3.38 -11.55
CA TRP A 188 -10.64 -2.61 -10.75
C TRP A 188 -11.91 -2.26 -11.53
N THR A 189 -11.83 -1.95 -12.82
CA THR A 189 -13.02 -1.73 -13.64
C THR A 189 -13.75 -3.00 -14.04
N ARG A 190 -13.16 -4.18 -13.79
CA ARG A 190 -13.62 -5.48 -14.28
C ARG A 190 -13.78 -5.51 -15.80
N SER A 191 -12.96 -4.72 -16.51
CA SER A 191 -13.05 -4.60 -17.96
C SER A 191 -12.53 -5.87 -18.66
N PRO A 192 -13.16 -6.29 -19.76
CA PRO A 192 -12.74 -7.48 -20.50
C PRO A 192 -11.36 -7.29 -21.16
N SER A 193 -11.03 -6.07 -21.57
CA SER A 193 -9.69 -5.71 -22.02
C SER A 193 -9.25 -4.34 -21.48
N PRO A 194 -7.96 -3.99 -21.59
CA PRO A 194 -7.47 -2.64 -21.26
C PRO A 194 -8.11 -1.53 -22.10
N ASN A 195 -8.70 -1.85 -23.27
CA ASN A 195 -9.30 -0.86 -24.15
C ASN A 195 -10.68 -0.40 -23.62
N ASP A 196 -11.35 -1.23 -22.82
CA ASP A 196 -12.73 -1.03 -22.36
C ASP A 196 -12.81 -0.39 -20.97
N VAL A 197 -11.65 -0.01 -20.40
CA VAL A 197 -11.54 0.57 -19.04
C VAL A 197 -12.47 1.75 -18.85
N VAL A 198 -12.46 2.70 -19.80
CA VAL A 198 -13.23 3.95 -19.70
C VAL A 198 -14.73 3.71 -19.60
N GLU A 199 -15.25 2.76 -20.37
CA GLU A 199 -16.68 2.41 -20.42
C GLU A 199 -17.20 1.89 -19.07
N HIS A 200 -16.31 1.29 -18.27
CA HIS A 200 -16.65 0.63 -17.01
C HIS A 200 -16.36 1.47 -15.76
N LEU A 201 -15.79 2.68 -15.90
CA LEU A 201 -15.35 3.51 -14.77
C LEU A 201 -16.48 3.86 -13.79
N ARG A 202 -17.64 4.31 -14.28
CA ARG A 202 -18.76 4.68 -13.40
C ARG A 202 -19.26 3.49 -12.61
N THR A 203 -19.44 2.36 -13.29
CA THR A 203 -19.85 1.10 -12.66
C THR A 203 -18.85 0.68 -11.59
N ALA A 204 -17.55 0.79 -11.88
CA ALA A 204 -16.49 0.47 -10.94
C ALA A 204 -16.52 1.37 -9.69
N TYR A 205 -16.70 2.68 -9.87
CA TYR A 205 -16.78 3.65 -8.77
C TYR A 205 -17.97 3.39 -7.85
N ILE A 206 -19.16 3.21 -8.42
CA ILE A 206 -20.37 2.90 -7.65
C ILE A 206 -20.19 1.58 -6.90
N ARG A 207 -19.68 0.54 -7.57
CA ARG A 207 -19.40 -0.77 -6.97
C ARG A 207 -18.43 -0.63 -5.80
N HIS A 208 -17.35 0.12 -5.99
CA HIS A 208 -16.29 0.33 -5.02
C HIS A 208 -16.81 1.01 -3.74
N ASN A 209 -17.51 2.14 -3.88
CA ASN A 209 -18.04 2.87 -2.73
C ASN A 209 -19.09 2.03 -1.98
N ARG A 210 -19.96 1.32 -2.71
CA ARG A 210 -20.96 0.42 -2.12
C ARG A 210 -20.29 -0.71 -1.35
N TYR A 211 -19.31 -1.39 -1.94
CA TYR A 211 -18.59 -2.50 -1.30
C TYR A 211 -17.99 -2.09 0.05
N ILE A 212 -17.33 -0.92 0.11
CA ILE A 212 -16.72 -0.43 1.36
C ILE A 212 -17.79 -0.19 2.43
N ARG A 213 -18.89 0.50 2.07
CA ARG A 213 -19.99 0.79 3.00
C ARG A 213 -20.71 -0.46 3.51
N GLU A 214 -20.79 -1.50 2.69
CA GLU A 214 -21.44 -2.77 3.05
C GLU A 214 -20.53 -3.70 3.86
N THR A 215 -19.21 -3.59 3.71
CA THR A 215 -18.25 -4.54 4.28
C THR A 215 -17.61 -4.02 5.57
N VAL A 216 -17.35 -2.72 5.68
CA VAL A 216 -16.66 -2.14 6.84
C VAL A 216 -17.67 -1.82 7.94
N PRO A 217 -17.43 -2.24 9.20
CA PRO A 217 -18.25 -1.85 10.33
C PRO A 217 -18.36 -0.32 10.48
N ASN A 218 -19.56 0.17 10.85
CA ASN A 218 -19.82 1.62 10.95
C ASN A 218 -18.90 2.37 11.92
N ASP A 219 -18.44 1.70 12.98
CA ASP A 219 -17.50 2.27 13.96
C ASP A 219 -16.04 2.32 13.46
N GLN A 220 -15.74 1.56 12.40
CA GLN A 220 -14.45 1.55 11.71
C GLN A 220 -14.47 2.37 10.41
N LEU A 221 -15.62 2.85 9.95
CA LEU A 221 -15.76 3.58 8.69
C LEU A 221 -16.03 5.07 8.92
N LEU A 222 -15.21 5.92 8.30
CA LEU A 222 -15.52 7.32 8.09
C LEU A 222 -15.89 7.56 6.63
N ASP A 223 -17.17 7.86 6.38
CA ASP A 223 -17.64 8.39 5.09
C ASP A 223 -17.39 9.90 5.08
N PHE A 224 -16.47 10.35 4.23
CA PHE A 224 -15.86 11.67 4.34
C PHE A 224 -16.00 12.49 3.06
N LYS A 225 -16.40 13.75 3.19
CA LYS A 225 -16.24 14.73 2.12
C LYS A 225 -15.15 15.70 2.53
N LEU A 226 -14.20 15.99 1.64
CA LEU A 226 -13.14 16.95 1.93
C LEU A 226 -13.66 18.34 2.31
N SER A 227 -14.86 18.70 1.85
CA SER A 227 -15.55 19.95 2.21
C SER A 227 -15.94 20.03 3.68
N ASP A 228 -16.01 18.90 4.39
CA ASP A 228 -16.40 18.85 5.80
C ASP A 228 -15.26 19.31 6.72
N GLY A 229 -14.02 19.40 6.20
CA GLY A 229 -12.86 19.91 6.91
C GLY A 229 -12.38 18.99 8.03
N TRP A 230 -11.84 19.59 9.10
CA TRP A 230 -11.16 18.85 10.16
C TRP A 230 -12.08 18.06 11.10
N GLU A 231 -13.25 18.60 11.40
CA GLU A 231 -14.07 18.16 12.53
C GLU A 231 -14.44 16.65 12.46
N PRO A 232 -14.96 16.10 11.35
CA PRO A 232 -15.30 14.67 11.29
C PRO A 232 -14.06 13.77 11.34
N LEU A 233 -12.98 14.19 10.66
CA LEU A 233 -11.73 13.44 10.61
C LEU A 233 -11.08 13.35 11.99
N CYS A 234 -10.99 14.47 12.71
CA CYS A 234 -10.39 14.54 14.04
C CYS A 234 -11.19 13.74 15.05
N ARG A 235 -12.54 13.83 15.01
CA ARG A 235 -13.42 13.02 15.86
C ARG A 235 -13.23 11.53 15.64
N PHE A 236 -13.21 11.09 14.39
CA PHE A 236 -13.04 9.69 14.02
C PHE A 236 -11.67 9.13 14.45
N LEU A 237 -10.62 9.95 14.36
CA LEU A 237 -9.27 9.58 14.74
C LEU A 237 -8.93 9.88 16.21
N SER A 238 -9.88 10.44 16.97
CA SER A 238 -9.67 10.88 18.36
C SER A 238 -8.48 11.84 18.50
N LYS A 239 -8.42 12.85 17.62
CA LYS A 239 -7.40 13.89 17.57
C LYS A 239 -8.01 15.26 17.85
N GLU A 240 -7.18 16.21 18.27
CA GLU A 240 -7.58 17.62 18.37
C GLU A 240 -7.65 18.27 16.99
N VAL A 241 -8.57 19.22 16.82
CA VAL A 241 -8.67 20.00 15.58
C VAL A 241 -7.50 20.99 15.52
N PRO A 242 -6.65 20.94 14.48
CA PRO A 242 -5.50 21.83 14.37
C PRO A 242 -5.93 23.23 13.93
N ASP A 243 -5.20 24.26 14.40
CA ASP A 243 -5.41 25.67 14.03
C ASP A 243 -4.74 26.02 12.69
N VAL A 244 -5.07 25.27 11.64
CA VAL A 244 -4.62 25.51 10.26
C VAL A 244 -5.74 25.18 9.28
N PRO A 245 -5.79 25.79 8.07
CA PRO A 245 -6.76 25.41 7.05
C PRO A 245 -6.61 23.94 6.65
N PHE A 246 -7.74 23.28 6.32
CA PHE A 246 -7.70 21.93 5.76
C PHE A 246 -6.94 21.95 4.41
N PRO A 247 -5.97 21.05 4.19
CA PRO A 247 -5.12 21.10 3.00
C PRO A 247 -5.92 20.84 1.72
N HIS A 248 -5.56 21.56 0.65
CA HIS A 248 -6.13 21.37 -0.68
C HIS A 248 -4.99 21.37 -1.72
N VAL A 249 -4.57 20.17 -2.13
CA VAL A 249 -3.43 19.93 -3.03
C VAL A 249 -3.81 19.00 -4.18
N ASN A 250 -2.94 18.86 -5.20
CA ASN A 250 -3.10 17.94 -6.33
C ASN A 250 -4.29 18.27 -7.23
N ASP A 251 -4.44 19.57 -7.56
CA ASP A 251 -5.40 20.00 -8.58
C ASP A 251 -5.04 19.45 -9.98
N SER A 252 -5.93 19.64 -10.96
CA SER A 252 -5.70 19.13 -12.31
C SER A 252 -4.46 19.72 -12.99
N ALA A 253 -4.12 20.98 -12.73
CA ALA A 253 -2.95 21.62 -13.33
C ALA A 253 -1.64 21.05 -12.76
N GLU A 254 -1.59 20.87 -11.43
CA GLU A 254 -0.48 20.21 -10.75
C GLU A 254 -0.31 18.76 -11.22
N TYR A 255 -1.41 18.02 -11.35
CA TYR A 255 -1.40 16.64 -11.87
C TYR A 255 -0.78 16.58 -13.27
N GLN A 256 -1.21 17.44 -14.19
CA GLN A 256 -0.69 17.48 -15.56
C GLN A 256 0.79 17.87 -15.59
N ALA A 257 1.21 18.82 -14.76
CA ALA A 257 2.61 19.22 -14.64
C ALA A 257 3.49 18.07 -14.14
N ARG A 258 3.09 17.38 -13.06
CA ARG A 258 3.80 16.22 -12.50
C ARG A 258 3.87 15.06 -13.48
N ASN A 259 2.76 14.74 -14.15
CA ASN A 259 2.72 13.68 -15.16
C ASN A 259 3.69 13.96 -16.32
N LYS A 260 3.75 15.21 -16.80
CA LYS A 260 4.70 15.62 -17.85
C LYS A 260 6.15 15.52 -17.37
N GLN A 261 6.43 15.92 -16.13
CA GLN A 261 7.77 15.82 -15.53
C GLN A 261 8.22 14.37 -15.39
N LEU A 262 7.35 13.49 -14.89
CA LEU A 262 7.62 12.06 -14.77
C LEU A 262 7.87 11.43 -16.14
N GLY A 263 7.03 11.71 -17.14
CA GLY A 263 7.24 11.23 -18.51
C GLY A 263 8.58 11.67 -19.09
N ALA A 264 8.97 12.93 -18.91
CA ALA A 264 10.26 13.44 -19.35
C ALA A 264 11.43 12.76 -18.61
N LYS A 265 11.29 12.53 -17.30
CA LYS A 265 12.28 11.81 -16.48
C LYS A 265 12.46 10.38 -16.97
N MET A 266 11.38 9.65 -17.21
CA MET A 266 11.42 8.28 -17.74
C MET A 266 12.06 8.21 -19.13
N ILE A 267 11.71 9.13 -20.04
CA ILE A 267 12.32 9.18 -21.38
C ILE A 267 13.82 9.45 -21.27
N LYS A 268 14.23 10.41 -20.44
CA LYS A 268 15.66 10.71 -20.22
C LYS A 268 16.41 9.50 -19.64
N ALA A 269 15.84 8.81 -18.66
CA ALA A 269 16.42 7.61 -18.08
C ALA A 269 16.50 6.46 -19.09
N ALA A 270 15.46 6.26 -19.90
CA ALA A 270 15.46 5.26 -20.97
C ALA A 270 16.55 5.53 -22.01
N LEU A 271 16.68 6.78 -22.47
CA LEU A 271 17.73 7.19 -23.40
C LEU A 271 19.12 6.96 -22.80
N TRP A 272 19.32 7.32 -21.53
CA TRP A 272 20.58 7.09 -20.82
C TRP A 272 20.93 5.60 -20.77
N ASN A 273 19.99 4.75 -20.40
CA ASN A 273 20.21 3.30 -20.30
C ASN A 273 20.46 2.62 -21.65
N VAL A 274 19.92 3.18 -22.74
CA VAL A 274 20.18 2.70 -24.11
C VAL A 274 21.57 3.14 -24.58
N LEU A 275 21.96 4.39 -24.34
CA LEU A 275 23.27 4.93 -24.76
C LEU A 275 24.42 4.39 -23.91
N PHE A 276 24.16 4.08 -22.64
CA PHE A 276 25.16 3.66 -21.66
C PHE A 276 24.74 2.36 -20.96
N PRO A 277 24.59 1.24 -21.69
CA PRO A 277 24.00 0.00 -21.16
C PRO A 277 24.81 -0.63 -20.01
N CYS A 278 26.12 -0.37 -19.95
CA CYS A 278 26.98 -0.83 -18.85
C CYS A 278 26.65 -0.16 -17.50
N PHE A 279 26.00 1.01 -17.54
CA PHE A 279 25.55 1.76 -16.36
C PHE A 279 24.06 1.58 -16.10
N ARG A 280 23.36 0.75 -16.90
CA ARG A 280 21.99 0.37 -16.61
C ARG A 280 22.01 -0.32 -15.25
N ARG A 281 21.34 0.28 -14.27
CA ARG A 281 21.16 -0.34 -12.95
C ARG A 281 20.47 -1.67 -13.18
N ARG A 282 21.19 -2.79 -12.99
CA ARG A 282 20.59 -4.12 -12.97
C ARG A 282 19.59 -4.15 -11.82
N ASP A 283 18.48 -4.82 -12.06
CA ASP A 283 17.31 -4.86 -11.18
C ASP A 283 17.72 -5.13 -9.73
N ARG A 284 17.31 -4.24 -8.81
CA ARG A 284 17.41 -4.51 -7.36
C ARG A 284 16.46 -5.61 -6.90
N THR A 285 15.74 -6.27 -7.82
CA THR A 285 14.87 -7.42 -7.54
C THR A 285 15.63 -8.74 -7.38
N ALA A 286 16.95 -8.77 -7.60
CA ALA A 286 17.80 -9.94 -7.36
C ALA A 286 18.02 -10.29 -5.86
N TRP A 287 17.30 -9.65 -4.93
CA TRP A 287 17.38 -9.90 -3.49
C TRP A 287 16.06 -10.38 -2.86
N ALA A 288 15.14 -10.93 -3.65
CA ALA A 288 14.05 -11.75 -3.14
C ALA A 288 14.37 -13.22 -3.43
N GLY A 289 15.19 -13.81 -2.55
CA GLY A 289 15.35 -15.26 -2.44
C GLY A 289 14.24 -15.88 -1.61
#